data_AF-A0A221KGE1-F1
#
_entry.id   AF-A0A221KGE1-F1
#
_cell.length_a   1.000
_cell.length_b   1.000
_cell.length_c   1.000
_cell.angle_alpha   90.00
_cell.angle_beta   90.00
_cell.angle_gamma   90.00
#
_symmetry.space_group_name_H-M   'P 1'
#
loop_
_entity.id
_entity.type
_entity.pdbx_description
1 polymer ?
#
loop_
_entity_poly.entity_id
_entity_poly.type
_entity_poly.pdbx_seq_one_letter_code
_entity_poly.pdbx_strand_id
1 'polypeptide(L)' 'MRSVYWKRWKGSRTKIRELLRLGVNRRMAFRHGLSGKGNWRMARSPGLRIALTNERLHETGLVSVVALWKKAQGYA' A
#
# COMPACT_ATOMS: atom_id res chain seq x y z
N MET A 1 4.93 -4.61 3.98
CA MET A 1 4.26 -4.83 2.68
C MET A 1 4.06 -3.54 1.89
N ARG A 2 3.26 -2.57 2.35
CA ARG A 2 3.00 -1.32 1.60
C ARG A 2 4.24 -0.47 1.28
N SER A 3 5.29 -0.54 2.10
CA SER A 3 6.59 0.11 1.86
C SER A 3 7.32 -0.40 0.62
N VAL A 4 7.09 -1.66 0.21
CA VAL A 4 7.71 -2.27 -0.98
C VAL A 4 7.15 -1.65 -2.26
N TYR A 5 5.82 -1.46 -2.34
CA TYR A 5 5.18 -0.75 -3.45
C TYR A 5 5.68 0.69 -3.55
N TRP A 6 5.79 1.38 -2.41
CA TRP A 6 6.32 2.75 -2.39
C TRP A 6 7.78 2.83 -2.86
N LYS A 7 8.61 1.82 -2.54
CA LYS A 7 9.99 1.69 -3.03
C LYS A 7 10.04 1.39 -4.53
N ARG A 8 9.07 0.63 -5.06
CA ARG A 8 8.93 0.34 -6.50
C ARG A 8 8.63 1.60 -7.31
N TRP A 9 7.85 2.53 -6.76
CA TRP A 9 7.54 3.80 -7.40
C TRP A 9 8.67 4.83 -7.19
N LYS A 10 9.71 4.78 -8.04
CA LYS A 10 10.91 5.61 -7.87
C LYS A 10 10.65 7.12 -8.01
N GLY A 11 9.83 7.54 -8.97
CA GLY A 11 9.57 8.96 -9.26
C GLY A 11 8.28 9.50 -8.63
N SER A 12 8.27 10.79 -8.27
CA SER A 12 7.06 11.48 -7.75
C SER A 12 5.89 11.42 -8.75
N ARG A 13 6.17 11.55 -10.05
CA ARG A 13 5.16 11.40 -11.11
C ARG A 13 4.58 9.99 -11.14
N THR A 14 5.42 8.96 -11.00
CA THR A 14 4.98 7.55 -10.93
C THR A 14 4.12 7.32 -9.69
N LYS A 15 4.55 7.82 -8.53
CA LYS A 15 3.77 7.73 -7.28
C LYS A 15 2.39 8.35 -7.46
N ILE A 16 2.29 9.56 -8.04
CA ILE A 16 1.01 10.23 -8.26
C ILE A 16 0.14 9.42 -9.22
N ARG A 17 0.68 8.96 -10.35
CA ARG A 17 -0.05 8.17 -11.36
C ARG A 17 -0.61 6.88 -10.75
N GLU A 18 0.20 6.16 -9.99
CA GLU A 18 -0.23 4.91 -9.35
C GLU A 18 -1.25 5.17 -8.26
N LEU A 19 -1.09 6.20 -7.43
CA LEU A 19 -2.09 6.59 -6.44
C LEU A 19 -3.45 6.92 -7.09
N LEU A 20 -3.44 7.65 -8.20
CA LEU A 20 -4.65 7.96 -8.97
C LEU A 20 -5.28 6.70 -9.57
N ARG A 21 -4.47 5.81 -10.16
CA ARG A 21 -4.93 4.53 -10.70
C ARG A 21 -5.57 3.65 -9.64
N LEU A 22 -5.09 3.73 -8.40
CA LEU A 22 -5.58 2.97 -7.27
C LEU A 22 -6.77 3.65 -6.56
N GLY A 23 -7.33 4.73 -7.11
CA GLY A 23 -8.55 5.36 -6.61
C GLY A 23 -8.35 6.43 -5.53
N VAL A 24 -7.10 6.86 -5.28
CA VAL A 24 -6.84 7.95 -4.33
C VAL A 24 -7.25 9.28 -4.94
N ASN A 25 -7.95 10.11 -4.17
CA ASN A 25 -8.33 11.46 -4.59
C ASN A 25 -7.13 12.27 -5.10
N ARG A 26 -7.31 13.01 -6.20
CA ARG A 26 -6.23 13.78 -6.85
C ARG A 26 -5.45 14.67 -5.89
N ARG A 27 -6.12 15.45 -5.02
CA ARG A 27 -5.41 16.31 -4.05
C ARG A 27 -4.52 15.50 -3.10
N MET A 28 -5.03 14.37 -2.64
CA MET A 28 -4.32 13.46 -1.74
C MET A 28 -3.16 12.75 -2.45
N ALA A 29 -3.34 12.36 -3.71
CA ALA A 29 -2.31 11.75 -4.54
C ALA A 29 -1.12 12.70 -4.77
N PHE A 30 -1.39 13.97 -5.10
CA PHE A 30 -0.32 14.99 -5.24
C PHE A 30 0.40 15.25 -3.91
N ARG A 31 -0.34 15.43 -2.81
CA ARG A 31 0.24 15.67 -1.47
C ARG A 31 1.16 14.53 -1.03
N HIS A 32 0.76 13.28 -1.25
CA HIS A 32 1.55 12.12 -0.84
C HIS A 32 2.65 11.77 -1.85
N GLY A 33 2.42 11.95 -3.15
CA GLY A 33 3.39 11.65 -4.20
C GLY A 33 4.57 12.61 -4.26
N LEU A 34 4.35 13.89 -3.93
CA LEU A 34 5.40 14.91 -3.80
C LEU A 34 6.08 14.92 -2.43
N SER A 35 5.55 14.19 -1.46
CA SER A 35 6.12 14.14 -0.11
C SER A 35 7.49 13.45 -0.12
N GLY A 36 8.53 14.17 0.32
CA GLY A 36 9.89 13.65 0.52
C GLY A 36 10.07 12.71 1.73
N LYS A 37 8.97 12.30 2.37
CA LYS A 37 9.00 11.39 3.53
C LYS A 37 9.47 9.99 3.10
N GLY A 38 10.28 9.37 3.95
CA GLY A 38 10.81 8.02 3.73
C GLY A 38 9.74 6.93 3.59
N ASN A 39 10.12 5.81 2.98
CA ASN A 39 9.20 4.75 2.55
C ASN A 39 8.36 4.17 3.69
N TRP A 40 8.95 3.97 4.86
CA TRP A 40 8.24 3.46 6.04
C TRP A 40 7.19 4.43 6.58
N ARG A 41 7.49 5.73 6.59
CA ARG A 41 6.54 6.76 7.00
C ARG A 41 5.38 6.86 6.02
N MET A 42 5.67 6.77 4.72
CA MET A 42 4.64 6.77 3.68
C MET A 42 3.77 5.51 3.68
N ALA A 43 4.33 4.36 4.05
CA ALA A 43 3.57 3.11 4.18
C ALA A 43 2.41 3.18 5.19
N ARG A 44 2.49 4.06 6.18
CA ARG A 44 1.45 4.29 7.19
C ARG A 44 0.50 5.45 6.83
N SER A 45 0.76 6.16 5.72
CA SER A 45 -0.05 7.32 5.34
C SER A 45 -1.47 6.93 4.89
N PRO A 46 -2.48 7.78 5.13
CA PRO A 46 -3.86 7.51 4.69
C PRO A 46 -3.96 7.28 3.18
N GLY A 47 -3.25 8.06 2.37
CA GLY A 47 -3.24 7.88 0.91
C GLY A 47 -2.77 6.49 0.49
N LEU A 48 -1.78 5.91 1.18
CA LEU A 48 -1.31 4.55 0.87
C LEU A 48 -2.21 3.45 1.41
N ARG A 49 -2.93 3.70 2.51
CA ARG A 49 -3.95 2.77 3.02
C ARG A 49 -5.16 2.69 2.10
N ILE A 50 -5.56 3.81 1.51
CA ILE A 50 -6.64 3.87 0.51
C ILE A 50 -6.19 3.21 -0.79
N ALA A 51 -4.98 3.53 -1.27
CA ALA A 51 -4.45 2.95 -2.51
C ALA A 51 -4.27 1.43 -2.42
N LEU A 52 -3.70 0.95 -1.31
CA LEU A 52 -3.40 -0.45 -1.08
C LEU A 52 -4.21 -0.91 0.13
N THR A 53 -5.47 -1.28 -0.06
CA THR A 53 -6.30 -1.88 0.98
C THR A 53 -5.80 -3.28 1.34
N ASN A 54 -6.16 -3.80 2.52
CA ASN A 54 -5.75 -5.15 2.91
C ASN A 54 -6.32 -6.22 1.97
N GLU A 55 -7.55 -6.01 1.50
CA GLU A 55 -8.24 -6.87 0.53
C GLU A 55 -7.43 -7.01 -0.76
N ARG A 56 -7.02 -5.89 -1.37
CA ARG A 56 -6.22 -5.89 -2.60
C ARG A 56 -4.85 -6.53 -2.41
N LEU A 57 -4.25 -6.35 -1.24
CA LEU A 57 -2.99 -7.03 -0.92
C LEU A 57 -3.20 -8.55 -0.82
N HIS A 58 -4.33 -8.98 -0.25
CA HIS A 58 -4.71 -10.39 -0.17
C HIS A 58 -4.93 -11.00 -1.56
N GLU A 59 -5.61 -10.29 -2.46
CA GLU A 59 -5.80 -10.67 -3.87
C GLU A 59 -4.48 -10.81 -4.63
N THR A 60 -3.46 -10.03 -4.28
CA THR A 60 -2.12 -10.12 -4.89
C THR A 60 -1.36 -11.37 -4.45
N GLY A 61 -1.99 -12.28 -3.69
CA GLY A 61 -1.38 -13.52 -3.17
C GLY A 61 -0.57 -13.33 -1.89
N LEU A 62 -0.63 -12.14 -1.25
CA LEU A 62 -0.04 -11.97 0.08
C LEU A 62 -0.95 -12.60 1.13
N VAL A 63 -0.63 -13.84 1.49
CA VAL A 63 -1.28 -14.55 2.58
C VAL A 63 -1.06 -13.78 3.89
N SER A 64 -2.16 -13.53 4.60
CA SER A 64 -2.07 -12.96 5.94
C SER A 64 -1.34 -13.93 6.88
N VAL A 65 -0.32 -13.46 7.58
CA VAL A 65 0.41 -14.27 8.59
C VAL A 65 -0.55 -14.81 9.65
N VAL A 66 -1.59 -14.04 10.01
CA VAL A 66 -2.63 -14.48 10.94
C VAL A 66 -3.44 -15.64 10.36
N ALA A 67 -3.78 -15.59 9.07
CA ALA A 67 -4.51 -16.68 8.42
C ALA A 67 -3.64 -17.96 8.37
N LEU A 68 -2.35 -17.82 8.06
CA LEU A 68 -1.41 -18.93 8.07
C LEU A 68 -1.27 -19.53 9.49
N TRP A 69 -1.19 -18.69 10.51
CA TRP A 69 -1.06 -19.12 11.89
C TRP A 69 -2.34 -19.81 12.40
N LYS A 70 -3.52 -19.30 12.07
CA LYS A 70 -4.81 -19.97 12.38
C LYS A 70 -4.90 -21.34 11.73
N LYS A 71 -4.49 -21.45 10.46
CA LYS A 71 -4.40 -22.73 9.75
C LYS A 71 -3.44 -23.70 10.43
N ALA A 72 -2.30 -23.21 10.92
CA ALA A 72 -1.31 -24.04 11.63
C ALA A 72 -1.79 -24.52 13.00
N GLN A 73 -2.66 -23.77 13.68
CA GLN A 73 -3.21 -24.12 14.98
C GLN A 73 -4.48 -24.99 14.93
N GLY A 74 -4.97 -25.35 13.74
CA GLY A 74 -6.13 -26.24 13.61
C GLY A 74 -7.48 -25.58 13.91
N TYR A 75 -7.53 -24.24 13.98
CA TYR A 75 -8.79 -23.51 13.94
C TYR A 75 -9.29 -23.47 12.48
N ALA A 76 -9.78 -24.61 11.99
CA ALA A 76 -10.51 -24.71 10.73
C ALA A 76 -11.97 -24.31 10.94
#